data_AF-A0A2V8FCM9-F1
#
_entry.id   AF-A0A2V8FCM9-F1
#
_cell.length_a   1.000
_cell.length_b   1.000
_cell.length_c   1.000
_cell.angle_alpha   90.00
_cell.angle_beta   90.00
_cell.angle_gamma   90.00
#
_symmetry.space_group_name_H-M   'P 1'
#
loop_
_entity.id
_entity.type
_entity.pdbx_description
1 polymer ?
#
loop_
_entity_poly.entity_id
_entity_poly.type
_entity_poly.pdbx_seq_one_letter_code
_entity_poly.pdbx_strand_id
1 'polypeptide(L)' 'MAIRELKDLIGRLPEQPGVYLYLNAAGETIYVGKARSLRDRVRNYLGAYGADPKTDALLDEIARLEFIVTDSVVEALAL' A
#
# COMPACT_ATOMS: atom_id res chain seq x y z
N MET A 1 2.37 12.05 -2.51
CA MET A 1 3.72 11.48 -2.23
C MET A 1 4.37 11.31 -3.59
N ALA A 2 5.63 11.69 -3.76
CA ALA A 2 6.26 11.43 -5.05
C ALA A 2 6.39 9.91 -5.25
N ILE A 3 6.06 9.38 -6.42
CA ILE A 3 6.24 7.93 -6.76
C ILE A 3 7.64 7.41 -6.38
N ARG A 4 8.65 8.29 -6.43
CA ARG A 4 10.01 8.01 -6.00
C ARG A 4 10.13 7.69 -4.51
N GLU A 5 9.39 8.39 -3.65
CA GLU A 5 9.36 8.13 -2.20
C GLU A 5 8.66 6.80 -1.89
N LEU A 6 7.62 6.45 -2.67
CA LEU A 6 6.95 5.16 -2.55
C LEU A 6 7.88 4.00 -2.95
N LYS A 7 8.74 4.20 -3.97
CA LYS A 7 9.79 3.22 -4.35
C LYS A 7 10.77 2.94 -3.22
N ASP A 8 11.22 3.97 -2.52
CA ASP A 8 12.15 3.83 -1.39
C ASP A 8 11.48 3.10 -0.21
N LEU A 9 10.18 3.31 -0.02
CA LEU A 9 9.40 2.65 1.03
C LEU A 9 9.28 1.14 0.81
N ILE A 10 9.13 0.68 -0.45
CA ILE A 10 9.02 -0.75 -0.80
C ILE A 10 10.19 -1.56 -0.27
N GLY A 11 11.41 -1.03 -0.34
CA GLY A 11 12.61 -1.70 0.15
C GLY A 11 12.56 -1.97 1.66
N ARG A 12 11.72 -1.24 2.40
CA ARG A 12 11.57 -1.36 3.86
C ARG A 12 10.35 -2.18 4.28
N LEU A 13 9.45 -2.50 3.34
CA LEU A 13 8.26 -3.30 3.64
C LEU A 13 8.64 -4.76 3.88
N PRO A 14 7.99 -5.45 4.84
CA PRO A 14 8.22 -6.86 5.09
C PRO A 14 7.63 -7.74 3.98
N GLU A 15 8.25 -8.89 3.77
CA GLU A 15 7.75 -9.98 2.92
C GLU A 15 6.80 -10.90 3.71
N GLN A 16 5.83 -10.28 4.40
CA GLN A 16 4.91 -10.96 5.30
C GLN A 16 3.46 -10.57 5.00
N PRO A 17 2.48 -11.40 5.42
CA PRO A 17 1.08 -11.05 5.34
C PRO A 17 0.76 -9.82 6.19
N GLY A 18 -0.28 -9.09 5.79
CA GLY A 18 -0.72 -7.95 6.58
C GLY A 18 -1.81 -7.11 5.92
N VAL A 19 -2.16 -6.04 6.63
CA VAL A 19 -3.05 -4.97 6.17
C VAL A 19 -2.20 -3.73 5.89
N TYR A 20 -2.47 -3.05 4.79
CA TYR A 20 -1.86 -1.75 4.46
C TYR A 20 -2.92 -0.68 4.28
N LEU A 21 -2.56 0.54 4.64
CA LEU A 21 -3.39 1.72 4.56
C LEU A 21 -2.67 2.79 3.76
N TYR A 22 -3.36 3.37 2.79
CA TYR A 22 -2.92 4.62 2.17
C TYR A 22 -3.70 5.77 2.78
N LEU A 23 -2.96 6.81 3.17
CA LEU A 23 -3.54 8.01 3.76
C LEU A 23 -3.22 9.22 2.88
N ASN A 24 -4.15 10.15 2.78
CA ASN A 24 -3.96 11.42 2.09
C ASN A 24 -3.15 12.41 2.95
N ALA A 25 -2.89 13.61 2.42
CA ALA A 25 -2.12 14.64 3.11
C ALA A 25 -2.80 15.19 4.39
N ALA A 26 -4.12 15.03 4.51
CA ALA A 26 -4.88 15.38 5.71
C ALA A 26 -4.79 14.29 6.81
N GLY A 27 -4.17 13.15 6.51
CA GLY A 27 -4.07 12.01 7.42
C GLY A 27 -5.31 11.11 7.42
N GLU A 28 -6.19 11.25 6.43
CA GLU A 28 -7.37 10.42 6.28
C GLU A 28 -7.02 9.15 5.51
N THR A 29 -7.51 8.00 5.97
CA THR A 29 -7.38 6.73 5.23
C THR A 29 -8.26 6.76 3.99
N ILE A 30 -7.62 6.71 2.82
CA ILE A 30 -8.31 6.71 1.52
C ILE A 30 -8.39 5.32 0.89
N TYR A 31 -7.56 4.38 1.37
CA TYR A 31 -7.58 3.01 0.88
C TYR A 31 -7.06 2.04 1.95
N VAL A 32 -7.69 0.88 2.05
CA VAL A 32 -7.25 -0.25 2.88
C VAL A 32 -7.14 -1.49 2.00
N GLY A 33 -6.02 -2.18 2.08
CA GLY A 33 -5.83 -3.46 1.39
C GLY A 33 -5.20 -4.51 2.28
N LYS A 34 -5.43 -5.77 1.91
CA LYS A 34 -4.88 -6.95 2.58
C LYS A 34 -3.93 -7.65 1.62
N ALA A 35 -2.82 -8.18 2.12
CA ALA A 35 -1.77 -8.76 1.28
C ALA A 35 -1.21 -10.04 1.90
N ARG A 36 -0.80 -10.99 1.05
CA ARG A 36 0.05 -12.13 1.47
C ARG A 36 1.51 -11.73 1.68
N SER A 37 1.93 -10.69 0.96
CA SER A 37 3.25 -10.05 1.03
C SER A 37 3.01 -8.56 0.85
N LEU A 38 3.19 -7.79 1.93
CA LEU A 38 3.03 -6.33 1.91
C LEU A 38 3.96 -5.69 0.86
N ARG A 39 5.22 -6.16 0.80
CA ARG A 39 6.21 -5.70 -0.19
C ARG A 39 5.75 -5.91 -1.64
N ASP A 40 5.32 -7.12 -2.00
CA ASP A 40 4.93 -7.41 -3.38
C ASP A 40 3.64 -6.69 -3.77
N ARG A 41 2.71 -6.57 -2.82
CA ARG A 41 1.44 -5.90 -3.09
C ARG A 41 1.66 -4.43 -3.43
N VAL A 42 2.44 -3.70 -2.63
CA VAL A 42 2.74 -2.29 -2.87
C VAL A 42 3.59 -2.11 -4.14
N ARG A 43 4.53 -3.01 -4.40
CA ARG A 43 5.31 -3.03 -5.66
C ARG A 43 4.40 -3.16 -6.89
N ASN A 44 3.32 -3.94 -6.80
CA ASN A 44 2.40 -4.14 -7.92
C ASN A 44 1.66 -2.85 -8.32
N TYR A 45 1.31 -1.99 -7.35
CA TYR A 45 0.70 -0.68 -7.64
C TYR A 45 1.64 0.21 -8.45
N LEU A 46 2.92 0.22 -8.13
CA LEU A 46 3.90 1.00 -8.89
C LEU A 46 4.10 0.49 -10.32
N GLY A 47 4.06 -0.83 -10.52
CA GLY A 47 4.12 -1.42 -11.86
C GLY A 47 2.86 -1.16 -12.68
N ALA A 48 1.72 -0.93 -12.02
CA ALA A 48 0.45 -0.61 -12.66
C ALA A 48 0.25 0.89 -12.91
N TYR A 49 1.16 1.76 -12.46
CA TYR A 49 1.06 3.20 -12.71
C TYR A 49 1.09 3.49 -14.22
N GLY A 50 0.11 4.25 -14.70
CA GLY A 50 -0.12 4.55 -16.11
C GLY A 50 -0.95 3.50 -16.85
N ALA A 51 -1.37 2.41 -16.20
CA ALA A 51 -2.20 1.37 -16.81
C ALA A 51 -3.70 1.54 -16.52
N ASP A 52 -4.07 2.19 -15.41
CA ASP A 52 -5.46 2.37 -14.99
C ASP A 52 -5.67 3.75 -14.32
N PRO A 53 -6.54 4.62 -14.88
CA PRO A 53 -6.75 5.98 -14.36
C PRO A 53 -7.21 6.05 -12.91
N LYS A 54 -7.93 5.03 -12.41
CA LYS A 54 -8.38 5.01 -11.00
C LYS A 54 -7.22 4.73 -10.07
N THR A 55 -6.35 3.80 -10.46
CA THR A 55 -5.14 3.46 -9.73
C THR A 55 -4.19 4.65 -9.71
N ASP A 56 -4.05 5.36 -10.82
CA ASP A 56 -3.22 6.56 -10.92
C ASP A 56 -3.74 7.68 -10.01
N ALA A 57 -5.05 7.98 -10.07
CA ALA A 57 -5.67 8.97 -9.20
C ALA A 57 -5.50 8.64 -7.71
N LEU A 58 -5.64 7.35 -7.34
CA LEU A 58 -5.34 6.90 -5.98
C LEU A 58 -3.89 7.18 -5.62
N LEU A 59 -2.93 6.76 -6.46
CA LEU A 59 -1.50 6.91 -6.21
C LEU A 59 -1.06 8.37 -6.08
N ASP A 60 -1.68 9.27 -6.84
CA ASP A 60 -1.43 10.71 -6.77
C ASP A 60 -1.88 11.33 -5.43
N GLU A 61 -2.94 10.79 -4.82
CA GLU A 61 -3.48 11.28 -3.54
C GLU A 61 -2.72 10.76 -2.31
N ILE A 62 -2.03 9.62 -2.41
CA ILE A 62 -1.31 9.02 -1.28
C ILE A 62 -0.26 10.00 -0.76
N ALA A 63 -0.30 10.32 0.53
CA ALA A 63 0.76 11.04 1.24
C ALA A 63 1.50 10.15 2.24
N ARG A 64 0.92 9.01 2.64
CA ARG A 64 1.51 8.09 3.61
C ARG A 64 1.04 6.66 3.39
N LEU A 65 1.92 5.71 3.70
CA LEU A 65 1.63 4.28 3.76
C LEU A 65 1.89 3.78 5.18
N GLU A 66 0.89 3.17 5.78
CA GLU A 66 0.98 2.47 7.06
C GLU A 66 0.64 0.99 6.88
N PHE A 67 1.13 0.12 7.76
CA PHE A 67 0.85 -1.31 7.68
C PHE A 67 0.90 -2.01 9.04
N ILE A 68 0.18 -3.11 9.13
CA ILE A 68 0.19 -4.04 10.26
C ILE A 68 0.55 -5.42 9.70
N VAL A 69 1.59 -6.02 10.26
CA VAL A 69 1.99 -7.41 9.95
C VAL A 69 1.08 -8.36 10.73
N THR A 70 0.68 -9.43 10.07
CA THR A 70 -0.18 -10.49 10.64
C THR A 70 0.44 -11.85 10.38
N ASP A 71 0.16 -12.85 11.22
CA ASP A 71 0.70 -14.20 11.03
C ASP A 71 0.06 -14.89 9.81
N SER A 72 -1.16 -14.46 9.43
CA SER A 72 -1.81 -14.92 8.20
C SER A 72 -2.75 -13.88 7.58
N VAL A 73 -3.05 -14.07 6.30
CA VAL A 73 -4.06 -13.28 5.58
C VAL A 73 -5.46 -13.44 6.20
N VAL A 74 -5.72 -14.56 6.87
CA VAL A 74 -7.01 -14.81 7.54
C VAL A 74 -7.16 -13.91 8.76
N GLU A 75 -6.09 -13.68 9.52
CA GLU A 75 -6.11 -12.70 10.61
C GLU A 75 -6.27 -11.29 10.10
N ALA A 76 -5.63 -10.97 8.97
CA ALA A 76 -5.86 -9.70 8.29
C ALA A 76 -7.34 -9.50 7.92
N LEU A 77 -8.14 -10.56 7.69
CA LEU A 77 -9.58 -10.47 7.40
C LEU A 77 -10.43 -10.08 8.62
N ALA A 78 -9.96 -10.36 9.84
CA ALA A 78 -10.69 -10.11 11.08
C ALA A 78 -10.50 -8.69 11.64
N LEU A 79 -9.55 -7.92 11.08
CA LEU A 79 -9.34 -6.49 11.31
C LEU A 79 -10.09 -5.65 10.25
#